data_AF-B1I3A3-F1
#
_entry.id   AF-B1I3A3-F1
#
_cell.length_a   1.000
_cell.length_b   1.000
_cell.length_c   1.000
_cell.angle_alpha   90.00
_cell.angle_beta   90.00
_cell.angle_gamma   90.00
#
_symmetry.space_group_name_H-M   'P 1'
#
loop_
_entity.id
_entity.type
_entity.pdbx_description
1 polymer ?
#
loop_
_entity_poly.entity_id
_entity_poly.type
_entity_poly.pdbx_seq_one_letter_code
_entity_poly.pdbx_strand_id
1 'polypeptide(L)'
;MKGLVEAASGLLRHFREREKELVKTMSGLLRKAPPGQKGFTLVEVLLVIVLIGIITAIALPRFVGHADRARTSVVLAELQSMKTVVELHYAEAGRLPAASVLDQAGTVRRVMNDGGINWGGPSGIVNPWGKPYHYATAGTRYIVYTEDNAGAPGVCHYVTDAHPPGTGPRPQGYDLAGPVPSRS
;
A
#
# COMPACT_ATOMS: atom_id res chain seq x y z
N MET A 1 53.15 0.92 5.64
CA MET A 1 52.00 0.58 4.77
C MET A 1 52.25 -0.59 3.79
N LYS A 2 53.49 -0.88 3.34
CA LYS A 2 53.76 -1.95 2.36
C LYS A 2 53.55 -3.39 2.86
N GLY A 3 53.91 -3.70 4.11
CA GLY A 3 53.82 -5.08 4.65
C GLY A 3 52.40 -5.63 4.78
N LEU A 4 51.39 -4.78 5.01
CA LEU A 4 49.99 -5.21 5.12
C LEU A 4 49.42 -5.63 3.75
N VAL A 5 49.84 -4.97 2.67
CA VAL A 5 49.40 -5.26 1.30
C VAL A 5 50.02 -6.56 0.79
N GLU A 6 51.28 -6.83 1.14
CA GLU A 6 51.94 -8.09 0.81
C GLU A 6 51.34 -9.28 1.56
N ALA A 7 51.00 -9.10 2.85
CA ALA A 7 50.30 -10.12 3.63
C ALA A 7 48.91 -10.45 3.06
N ALA A 8 48.13 -9.42 2.69
CA ALA A 8 46.82 -9.61 2.08
C ALA A 8 46.91 -10.27 0.69
N SER A 9 47.92 -9.89 -0.11
CA SER A 9 48.16 -10.48 -1.43
C SER A 9 48.64 -11.92 -1.34
N GLY A 10 49.42 -12.27 -0.32
CA GLY A 10 49.85 -13.64 -0.02
C GLY A 10 48.67 -14.51 0.43
N LEU A 11 47.81 -13.97 1.30
CA LEU A 11 46.62 -14.67 1.79
C LEU A 11 45.63 -14.97 0.65
N LEU A 12 45.41 -14.01 -0.25
CA LEU A 12 44.52 -14.18 -1.41
C LEU A 12 45.07 -15.17 -2.43
N ARG A 13 46.39 -15.21 -2.64
CA ARG A 13 47.01 -16.23 -3.49
C ARG A 13 46.88 -17.62 -2.88
N HIS A 14 47.05 -17.73 -1.56
CA HIS A 14 46.95 -19.02 -0.89
C HIS A 14 45.50 -19.54 -0.86
N PHE A 15 44.52 -18.66 -0.69
CA PHE A 15 43.09 -19.00 -0.80
C PHE A 15 42.72 -19.47 -2.21
N ARG A 16 43.17 -18.76 -3.25
CA ARG A 16 42.88 -19.12 -4.65
C ARG A 16 43.47 -20.48 -5.05
N GLU A 17 44.63 -20.87 -4.51
CA GLU A 17 45.21 -22.19 -4.81
C GLU A 17 44.51 -23.33 -4.04
N ARG A 18 44.05 -23.07 -2.81
CA ARG A 18 43.21 -24.03 -2.05
C ARG A 18 41.89 -24.30 -2.77
N GLU A 19 41.27 -23.29 -3.37
CA GLU A 19 40.04 -23.43 -4.15
C GLU A 19 40.25 -24.31 -5.38
N LYS A 20 41.35 -24.15 -6.11
CA LYS A 20 41.65 -24.99 -7.29
C LYS A 20 41.83 -26.46 -6.93
N GLU A 21 42.52 -26.74 -5.82
CA GLU A 21 42.70 -28.11 -5.33
C GLU A 21 41.38 -28.75 -4.89
N LEU A 22 40.52 -27.98 -4.21
CA LEU A 22 39.17 -28.39 -3.83
C LEU A 22 38.28 -28.67 -5.04
N VAL A 23 38.28 -27.79 -6.04
CA VAL A 23 37.50 -27.99 -7.28
C VAL A 23 37.99 -29.22 -8.05
N LYS A 24 39.30 -29.48 -8.07
CA LYS A 24 39.90 -30.64 -8.72
C LYS A 24 39.53 -31.95 -8.01
N THR A 25 39.52 -31.95 -6.67
CA THR A 25 39.06 -33.12 -5.88
C THR A 25 37.57 -33.36 -6.07
N MET A 26 36.74 -32.30 -6.05
CA MET A 26 35.30 -32.42 -6.28
C MET A 26 34.97 -32.88 -7.70
N SER A 27 35.69 -32.40 -8.71
CA SER A 27 35.53 -32.85 -10.10
C SER A 27 35.95 -34.30 -10.31
N GLY A 28 36.91 -34.81 -9.53
CA GLY A 28 37.31 -36.22 -9.55
C GLY A 28 36.23 -37.14 -8.98
N LEU A 29 35.50 -36.68 -7.96
CA LEU A 29 34.43 -37.43 -7.31
C LEU A 29 33.12 -37.43 -8.13
N LEU A 30 32.88 -36.38 -8.92
CA LEU A 30 31.68 -36.25 -9.75
C LEU A 30 31.73 -37.05 -11.07
N ARG A 31 32.86 -37.68 -11.41
CA ARG A 31 33.10 -38.28 -12.74
C ARG A 31 32.71 -39.76 -12.87
N LYS A 32 32.18 -40.39 -11.81
CA LYS A 32 31.89 -41.84 -11.78
C LYS A 32 30.42 -42.13 -11.48
N ALA A 33 29.51 -41.53 -12.24
CA ALA A 33 28.10 -41.95 -12.27
C ALA A 33 27.87 -42.87 -13.50
N PRO A 34 27.44 -44.13 -13.31
CA PRO A 34 27.19 -45.05 -14.43
C PRO A 34 26.02 -44.55 -15.31
N PRO A 35 26.12 -44.65 -16.65
CA PRO A 35 25.04 -44.24 -17.54
C PRO A 35 23.90 -45.25 -17.44
N GLY A 36 22.73 -44.85 -16.92
CA GLY A 36 21.54 -45.70 -17.00
C GLY A 36 20.44 -45.52 -15.94
N GLN A 37 20.65 -44.73 -14.87
CA GLN A 37 19.58 -44.46 -13.90
C GLN A 37 19.13 -43.01 -13.98
N LYS A 38 18.06 -42.78 -14.75
CA LYS A 38 17.34 -41.50 -14.80
C LYS A 38 16.32 -41.46 -13.66
N GLY A 39 16.80 -41.31 -12.43
CA GLY A 39 16.00 -40.97 -11.27
C GLY A 39 16.17 -39.49 -10.94
N PHE A 40 15.13 -38.84 -10.42
CA PHE A 40 15.20 -37.49 -9.86
C PHE A 40 16.33 -37.45 -8.83
N THR A 41 17.34 -36.60 -9.04
CA THR A 41 18.45 -36.53 -8.11
C THR A 41 18.03 -35.69 -6.89
N LEU A 42 18.48 -36.06 -5.69
CA LEU A 42 18.30 -35.23 -4.48
C LEU A 42 18.88 -33.83 -4.67
N VAL A 43 19.96 -33.72 -5.45
CA VAL A 43 20.60 -32.46 -5.82
C VAL A 43 19.69 -31.58 -6.68
N GLU A 44 18.87 -32.18 -7.54
CA GLU A 44 17.93 -31.46 -8.40
C GLU A 44 16.77 -30.86 -7.60
N VAL A 45 16.22 -31.60 -6.63
CA VAL A 45 15.23 -31.05 -5.70
C VAL A 45 15.85 -30.00 -4.78
N LEU A 46 17.09 -30.20 -4.32
CA LEU A 46 17.82 -29.24 -3.48
C LEU A 46 18.08 -27.92 -4.20
N LEU A 47 18.51 -27.95 -5.46
CA LEU A 47 18.74 -26.75 -6.25
C LEU A 47 17.42 -25.99 -6.49
N VAL A 48 16.32 -26.70 -6.75
CA VAL A 48 15.00 -26.09 -6.97
C VAL A 48 14.52 -25.33 -5.73
N ILE A 49 14.61 -25.91 -4.53
CA ILE A 49 14.18 -25.21 -3.31
C ILE A 49 15.08 -24.00 -3.00
N VAL A 50 16.39 -24.08 -3.30
CA VAL A 50 17.32 -22.95 -3.15
C VAL A 50 16.96 -21.82 -4.13
N LEU A 51 16.71 -22.16 -5.39
CA LEU A 51 16.33 -21.16 -6.41
C LEU A 51 14.98 -20.51 -6.11
N ILE A 52 13.96 -21.29 -5.71
CA ILE A 52 12.66 -20.76 -5.29
C ILE A 52 12.84 -19.83 -4.07
N GLY A 53 13.69 -20.20 -3.11
CA GLY A 53 14.02 -19.36 -1.94
C GLY A 53 14.62 -18.00 -2.33
N ILE A 54 15.59 -17.99 -3.25
CA ILE A 54 16.25 -16.76 -3.72
C ILE A 54 15.24 -15.85 -4.44
N ILE A 55 14.43 -16.40 -5.34
CA ILE A 55 13.42 -15.63 -6.08
C ILE A 55 12.37 -15.07 -5.13
N THR A 56 11.89 -15.87 -4.18
CA THR A 56 10.86 -15.47 -3.20
C THR A 56 11.34 -14.33 -2.30
N ALA A 57 12.60 -14.39 -1.85
CA ALA A 57 13.20 -13.36 -1.00
C ALA A 57 13.22 -11.97 -1.67
N ILE A 58 13.41 -11.90 -3.00
CA ILE A 58 13.44 -10.65 -3.76
C ILE A 58 12.04 -10.22 -4.22
N ALA A 59 11.18 -11.19 -4.55
CA ALA A 59 9.86 -10.92 -5.11
C ALA A 59 8.89 -10.35 -4.04
N LEU A 60 8.79 -10.98 -2.86
CA LEU A 60 7.84 -10.59 -1.81
C LEU A 60 7.88 -9.10 -1.41
N PRO A 61 9.04 -8.49 -1.10
CA PRO A 61 9.07 -7.11 -0.63
C PRO A 61 8.57 -6.10 -1.68
N ARG A 62 8.63 -6.44 -2.97
CA ARG A 62 8.12 -5.57 -4.04
C ARG A 62 6.60 -5.55 -4.14
N PHE A 63 5.91 -6.62 -3.73
CA PHE A 63 4.45 -6.70 -3.85
C PHE A 63 3.72 -5.84 -2.81
N VAL A 64 4.29 -5.66 -1.61
CA VAL A 64 3.62 -4.94 -0.52
C VAL A 64 3.44 -3.45 -0.82
N GLY A 65 4.47 -2.77 -1.32
CA GLY A 65 4.42 -1.31 -1.56
C GLY A 65 3.54 -0.89 -2.74
N HIS A 66 3.33 -1.77 -3.73
CA HIS A 66 2.43 -1.49 -4.86
C HIS A 66 0.96 -1.69 -4.49
N ALA A 67 0.67 -2.66 -3.62
CA ALA A 67 -0.69 -2.91 -3.13
C ALA A 67 -1.25 -1.71 -2.36
N ASP A 68 -0.44 -1.05 -1.53
CA ASP A 68 -0.93 0.07 -0.72
C ASP A 68 -1.26 1.32 -1.56
N ARG A 69 -0.47 1.62 -2.60
CA ARG A 69 -0.81 2.72 -3.53
C ARG A 69 -2.11 2.46 -4.28
N ALA A 70 -2.33 1.22 -4.72
CA ALA A 70 -3.58 0.83 -5.36
C ALA A 70 -4.77 1.01 -4.39
N ARG A 71 -4.62 0.57 -3.13
CA ARG A 71 -5.64 0.78 -2.09
C ARG A 71 -5.93 2.26 -1.85
N THR A 72 -4.91 3.11 -1.74
CA THR A 72 -5.09 4.56 -1.62
C THR A 72 -5.87 5.14 -2.79
N SER A 73 -5.60 4.70 -4.02
CA SER A 73 -6.35 5.17 -5.20
C SER A 73 -7.83 4.80 -5.15
N VAL A 74 -8.17 3.62 -4.63
CA VAL A 74 -9.56 3.18 -4.41
C VAL A 74 -10.24 4.10 -3.38
N VAL A 75 -9.58 4.38 -2.26
CA VAL A 75 -10.12 5.28 -1.22
C VAL A 75 -10.40 6.68 -1.78
N LEU A 76 -9.48 7.24 -2.57
CA LEU A 76 -9.68 8.55 -3.18
C LEU A 76 -10.88 8.56 -4.14
N ALA A 77 -11.08 7.50 -4.92
CA ALA A 77 -12.23 7.37 -5.81
C ALA A 77 -13.55 7.27 -5.03
N GLU A 78 -13.56 6.49 -3.94
CA GLU A 78 -14.73 6.37 -3.06
C GLU A 78 -15.09 7.72 -2.41
N LEU A 79 -14.10 8.46 -1.90
CA LEU A 79 -14.30 9.80 -1.35
C LEU A 79 -14.85 10.79 -2.39
N GLN A 80 -14.37 10.74 -3.64
CA GLN A 80 -14.90 11.58 -4.73
C GLN A 80 -16.35 11.27 -5.07
N SER A 81 -16.74 9.99 -5.03
CA SER A 81 -18.14 9.59 -5.19
C SER A 81 -19.01 10.17 -4.07
N MET A 82 -18.57 10.06 -2.81
CA MET A 82 -19.28 10.62 -1.65
C MET A 82 -19.40 12.14 -1.74
N LYS A 83 -18.35 12.84 -2.17
CA LYS A 83 -18.38 14.28 -2.44
C LYS A 83 -19.50 14.64 -3.42
N THR A 84 -19.57 13.92 -4.53
CA THR A 84 -20.56 14.15 -5.59
C THR A 84 -21.98 14.04 -5.06
N VAL A 85 -22.25 13.03 -4.22
CA VAL A 85 -23.57 12.85 -3.60
C VAL A 85 -23.93 14.00 -2.65
N VAL A 86 -22.97 14.46 -1.85
CA VAL A 86 -23.19 15.61 -0.94
C VAL A 86 -23.45 16.89 -1.73
N GLU A 87 -22.67 17.15 -2.78
CA GLU A 87 -22.86 18.33 -3.64
C GLU A 87 -24.20 18.31 -4.38
N LEU A 88 -24.62 17.14 -4.86
CA LEU A 88 -25.93 16.96 -5.49
C LEU A 88 -27.06 17.26 -4.50
N HIS A 89 -26.99 16.70 -3.28
CA HIS A 89 -27.97 16.98 -2.25
C HIS A 89 -28.05 18.48 -1.91
N TYR A 90 -26.90 19.14 -1.81
CA TYR A 90 -26.85 20.57 -1.58
C TYR A 90 -27.50 21.36 -2.73
N ALA A 91 -27.26 20.96 -3.98
CA ALA A 91 -27.86 21.61 -5.15
C ALA A 91 -29.39 21.48 -5.18
N GLU A 92 -29.94 20.36 -4.71
CA GLU A 92 -31.38 20.10 -4.67
C GLU A 92 -32.07 20.71 -3.45
N ALA A 93 -31.49 20.55 -2.26
CA ALA A 93 -32.11 20.92 -0.99
C ALA A 93 -31.69 22.30 -0.47
N GLY A 94 -30.67 22.92 -1.09
CA GLY A 94 -30.10 24.21 -0.67
C GLY A 94 -29.36 24.19 0.67
N ARG A 95 -29.14 23.00 1.26
CA ARG A 95 -28.50 22.83 2.56
C ARG A 95 -27.69 21.54 2.62
N LEU A 96 -26.63 21.55 3.41
CA LEU A 96 -25.81 20.36 3.63
C LEU A 96 -26.58 19.31 4.44
N PRO A 97 -26.27 18.01 4.26
CA PRO A 97 -26.78 16.96 5.13
C PRO A 97 -26.42 17.28 6.58
N ALA A 98 -27.45 17.40 7.42
CA ALA A 98 -27.25 17.61 8.84
C ALA A 98 -26.58 16.38 9.44
N ALA A 99 -25.46 16.58 10.14
CA ALA A 99 -24.73 15.53 10.83
C ALA A 99 -24.66 15.82 12.32
N SER A 100 -24.97 14.79 13.12
CA SER A 100 -24.45 14.70 14.48
C SER A 100 -22.96 14.31 14.43
N VAL A 101 -22.19 14.58 15.47
CA VAL A 101 -20.73 14.30 15.47
C VAL A 101 -20.50 12.80 15.16
N LEU A 102 -19.74 12.50 14.08
CA LEU A 102 -19.47 11.14 13.56
C LEU A 102 -20.67 10.41 12.93
N ASP A 103 -21.59 11.14 12.27
CA ASP A 103 -22.85 10.56 11.81
C ASP A 103 -22.70 9.47 10.71
N GLN A 104 -22.68 8.22 11.15
CA GLN A 104 -22.95 7.04 10.32
C GLN A 104 -24.45 6.70 10.29
N ALA A 105 -25.29 7.54 10.89
CA ALA A 105 -26.73 7.35 11.00
C ALA A 105 -27.48 8.59 10.47
N GLY A 106 -28.80 8.64 10.69
CA GLY A 106 -29.58 9.84 10.43
C GLY A 106 -29.65 10.31 8.97
N THR A 107 -29.53 11.62 8.78
CA THR A 107 -29.74 12.28 7.47
C THR A 107 -28.60 11.99 6.49
N VAL A 108 -27.36 11.97 6.97
CA VAL A 108 -26.18 11.67 6.13
C VAL A 108 -26.34 10.29 5.49
N ARG A 109 -26.71 9.28 6.29
CA ARG A 109 -26.95 7.93 5.77
C ARG A 109 -28.01 7.90 4.68
N ARG A 110 -29.13 8.60 4.88
CA ARG A 110 -30.19 8.66 3.87
C ARG A 110 -29.66 9.28 2.57
N VAL A 111 -29.00 10.43 2.66
CA VAL A 111 -28.46 11.14 1.49
C VAL A 111 -27.45 10.28 0.72
N MET A 112 -26.53 9.62 1.43
CA MET A 112 -25.54 8.75 0.81
C MET A 112 -26.18 7.53 0.14
N ASN A 113 -27.14 6.88 0.82
CA ASN A 113 -27.84 5.71 0.28
C ASN A 113 -28.73 6.07 -0.92
N ASP A 114 -29.40 7.22 -0.89
CA ASP A 114 -30.19 7.75 -2.02
C ASP A 114 -29.27 8.03 -3.23
N GLY A 115 -28.03 8.44 -2.96
CA GLY A 115 -26.96 8.57 -3.97
C GLY A 115 -26.29 7.24 -4.37
N GLY A 116 -26.80 6.09 -3.92
CA GLY A 116 -26.30 4.76 -4.28
C GLY A 116 -25.08 4.30 -3.49
N ILE A 117 -24.66 5.02 -2.45
CA ILE A 117 -23.53 4.67 -1.59
C ILE A 117 -24.06 4.06 -0.31
N ASN A 118 -23.82 2.77 -0.10
CA ASN A 118 -24.22 2.07 1.12
C ASN A 118 -23.41 2.60 2.32
N TRP A 119 -23.97 3.58 3.03
CA TRP A 119 -23.28 4.33 4.08
C TRP A 119 -23.72 3.90 5.48
N GLY A 120 -22.73 3.68 6.36
CA GLY A 120 -22.95 3.43 7.77
C GLY A 120 -23.65 2.11 8.09
N GLY A 121 -23.76 1.81 9.39
CA GLY A 121 -24.27 0.53 9.90
C GLY A 121 -23.30 -0.64 9.69
N PRO A 122 -23.67 -1.86 10.14
CA PRO A 122 -22.78 -3.04 10.14
C PRO A 122 -22.31 -3.51 8.76
N SER A 123 -22.99 -3.09 7.71
CA SER A 123 -22.71 -3.48 6.32
C SER A 123 -22.39 -2.29 5.43
N GLY A 124 -22.13 -1.11 6.01
CA GLY A 124 -21.73 0.07 5.25
C GLY A 124 -20.38 -0.14 4.55
N ILE A 125 -20.14 0.64 3.50
CA ILE A 125 -18.86 0.66 2.80
C ILE A 125 -17.72 0.99 3.77
N VAL A 126 -16.66 0.21 3.69
CA VAL A 126 -15.41 0.39 4.43
C VAL A 126 -14.27 0.46 3.42
N ASN A 127 -13.20 1.14 3.80
CA ASN A 127 -12.02 1.24 2.97
C ASN A 127 -11.28 -0.12 2.85
N PRO A 128 -10.23 -0.25 2.01
CA PRO A 128 -9.48 -1.49 1.83
C PRO A 128 -8.79 -2.05 3.09
N TRP A 129 -8.74 -1.26 4.17
CA TRP A 129 -8.19 -1.64 5.48
C TRP A 129 -9.30 -1.90 6.52
N GLY A 130 -10.57 -1.93 6.10
CA GLY A 130 -11.72 -2.21 6.96
C GLY A 130 -12.13 -1.05 7.86
N LYS A 131 -11.61 0.16 7.62
CA LYS A 131 -12.00 1.36 8.37
C LYS A 131 -13.25 1.98 7.76
N PRO A 132 -14.19 2.46 8.58
CA PRO A 132 -15.38 3.11 8.07
C PRO A 132 -15.10 4.54 7.60
N TYR A 133 -15.98 5.04 6.73
CA TYR A 133 -15.99 6.44 6.34
C TYR A 133 -16.73 7.31 7.36
N HIS A 134 -16.33 8.57 7.44
CA HIS A 134 -16.87 9.56 8.34
C HIS A 134 -17.24 10.83 7.58
N TYR A 135 -18.31 11.47 8.03
CA TYR A 135 -18.78 12.76 7.54
C TYR A 135 -18.87 13.73 8.71
N ALA A 136 -18.41 14.96 8.51
CA ALA A 136 -18.61 16.03 9.46
C ALA A 136 -18.94 17.33 8.73
N THR A 137 -19.75 18.17 9.37
CA THR A 137 -20.12 19.49 8.87
C THR A 137 -19.93 20.56 9.92
N ALA A 138 -19.51 21.75 9.51
CA ALA A 138 -19.38 22.93 10.33
C ALA A 138 -19.87 24.17 9.56
N GLY A 139 -21.09 24.60 9.84
CA GLY A 139 -21.72 25.72 9.13
C GLY A 139 -21.95 25.39 7.66
N THR A 140 -21.26 26.10 6.77
CA THR A 140 -21.34 25.92 5.31
C THR A 140 -20.25 25.04 4.73
N ARG A 141 -19.41 24.41 5.57
CA ARG A 141 -18.36 23.49 5.13
C ARG A 141 -18.68 22.06 5.55
N TYR A 142 -18.23 21.11 4.76
CA TYR A 142 -18.22 19.69 5.08
C TYR A 142 -16.88 19.03 4.77
N ILE A 143 -16.65 17.91 5.43
CA ILE A 143 -15.55 17.00 5.17
C ILE A 143 -16.08 15.57 5.11
N VAL A 144 -15.58 14.79 4.17
CA VAL A 144 -15.72 13.32 4.17
C VAL A 144 -14.33 12.74 4.32
N TYR A 145 -14.13 11.82 5.26
CA TYR A 145 -12.80 11.28 5.54
C TYR A 145 -12.81 9.81 5.99
N THR A 146 -11.64 9.16 5.89
CA THR A 146 -11.36 7.84 6.47
C THR A 146 -9.94 7.77 7.00
N GLU A 147 -9.71 6.92 8.00
CA GLU A 147 -8.38 6.56 8.51
C GLU A 147 -7.63 5.66 7.52
N ASP A 148 -6.30 5.72 7.50
CA ASP A 148 -5.42 4.80 6.78
C ASP A 148 -5.09 3.52 7.59
N ASN A 149 -4.17 2.72 7.07
CA ASN A 149 -3.72 1.45 7.66
C ASN A 149 -2.75 1.61 8.83
N ALA A 150 -2.21 2.81 9.07
CA ALA A 150 -1.22 3.00 10.10
C ALA A 150 -1.93 2.87 11.46
N GLY A 151 -1.51 1.91 12.29
CA GLY A 151 -1.90 1.82 13.71
C GLY A 151 -1.46 3.02 14.56
N ALA A 152 -1.15 4.16 13.94
CA ALA A 152 -0.87 5.45 14.54
C ALA A 152 -1.89 6.48 14.02
N PRO A 153 -2.47 7.33 14.89
CA PRO A 153 -3.40 8.37 14.46
C PRO A 153 -2.63 9.38 13.60
N GLY A 154 -2.78 9.36 12.28
CA GLY A 154 -1.92 10.22 11.46
C GLY A 154 -2.37 10.55 10.05
N VAL A 155 -2.84 9.60 9.25
CA VAL A 155 -3.18 9.90 7.85
C VAL A 155 -4.67 9.68 7.61
N CYS A 156 -5.41 10.77 7.61
CA CYS A 156 -6.79 10.79 7.15
C CYS A 156 -6.79 11.13 5.66
N HIS A 157 -7.43 10.30 4.84
CA HIS A 157 -7.81 10.71 3.50
C HIS A 157 -9.12 11.49 3.59
N TYR A 158 -9.20 12.67 2.97
CA TYR A 158 -10.39 13.49 3.04
C TYR A 158 -10.68 14.23 1.74
N VAL A 159 -11.94 14.66 1.61
CA VAL A 159 -12.40 15.60 0.59
C VAL A 159 -13.29 16.63 1.27
N THR A 160 -13.13 17.90 0.87
CA THR A 160 -13.86 19.04 1.43
C THR A 160 -14.39 19.95 0.33
N ASP A 161 -15.42 20.72 0.65
CA ASP A 161 -15.78 21.93 -0.06
C ASP A 161 -14.96 23.12 0.47
N ALA A 162 -13.79 23.36 -0.10
CA ALA A 162 -13.03 24.58 0.18
C ALA A 162 -13.75 25.87 -0.30
N HIS A 163 -14.97 25.79 -0.86
CA HIS A 163 -15.60 26.88 -1.61
C HIS A 163 -17.03 27.19 -1.14
N PRO A 164 -17.30 28.38 -0.58
CA PRO A 164 -18.66 28.86 -0.35
C PRO A 164 -19.42 28.97 -1.70
N PRO A 165 -20.67 28.48 -1.80
CA PRO A 165 -21.45 28.63 -3.03
C PRO A 165 -21.85 30.10 -3.25
N GLY A 166 -21.38 30.69 -4.37
CA GLY A 166 -21.71 32.07 -4.81
C GLY A 166 -20.54 32.93 -5.29
N THR A 167 -19.29 32.50 -5.12
CA THR A 167 -18.10 33.31 -5.43
C THR A 167 -17.32 32.78 -6.64
N GLY A 168 -17.64 33.25 -7.85
CA GLY A 168 -16.77 33.17 -9.03
C GLY A 168 -16.36 31.77 -9.54
N PRO A 169 -15.53 31.72 -10.61
CA PRO A 169 -15.08 30.46 -11.21
C PRO A 169 -14.15 29.69 -10.26
N ARG A 170 -14.37 28.38 -10.17
CA ARG A 170 -13.63 27.46 -9.30
C ARG A 170 -12.15 27.42 -9.71
N PRO A 171 -11.19 27.53 -8.77
CA PRO A 171 -9.80 27.26 -9.07
C PRO A 171 -9.64 25.78 -9.48
N GLN A 172 -8.99 25.54 -10.61
CA GLN A 172 -8.57 24.20 -11.02
C GLN A 172 -7.45 23.74 -10.08
N GLY A 173 -7.77 22.98 -9.03
CA GLY A 173 -6.75 22.52 -8.10
C GLY A 173 -7.32 21.58 -7.03
N TYR A 174 -7.00 20.30 -7.18
CA TYR A 174 -7.19 19.24 -6.20
C TYR A 174 -6.53 19.60 -4.88
N ASP A 175 -7.22 19.37 -3.75
CA ASP A 175 -6.47 19.04 -2.54
C ASP A 175 -6.85 17.64 -2.07
N LEU A 176 -6.32 16.68 -2.83
CA LEU A 176 -6.34 15.25 -2.54
C LEU A 176 -5.07 14.82 -1.77
N ALA A 177 -4.27 15.76 -1.25
CA ALA A 177 -2.99 15.46 -0.58
C ALA A 177 -2.46 16.56 0.37
N GLY A 178 -3.28 17.50 0.84
CA GLY A 178 -2.83 18.58 1.71
C GLY A 178 -2.50 18.09 3.13
N PRO A 179 -1.37 18.51 3.73
CA PRO A 179 -1.03 18.14 5.10
C PRO A 179 -2.12 18.63 6.06
N VAL A 180 -2.53 17.72 6.95
CA VAL A 180 -3.53 17.95 7.99
C VAL A 180 -3.20 19.23 8.76
N PRO A 181 -4.16 20.14 9.02
CA PRO A 181 -3.94 21.22 9.96
C PRO A 181 -3.66 20.61 11.34
N SER A 182 -2.42 20.77 11.81
CA SER A 182 -2.03 20.39 13.16
C SER A 182 -2.96 21.10 14.15
N ARG A 183 -3.70 20.34 14.96
CA ARG A 183 -4.42 20.90 16.10
C ARG A 183 -3.40 21.56 17.03
N SER A 184 -3.51 22.88 17.18
CA SER A 184 -3.01 23.62 18.34
C SER A 184 -3.95 23.45 19.51
#